data_AF-A0A8B6FF79-F1
#
_entry.id   AF-A0A8B6FF79-F1
#
_cell.length_a   1.000
_cell.length_b   1.000
_cell.length_c   1.000
_cell.angle_alpha   90.00
_cell.angle_beta   90.00
_cell.angle_gamma   90.00
#
_symmetry.space_group_name_H-M   'P 1'
#
loop_
_entity.id
_entity.type
_entity.pdbx_description
1 polymer ?
#
loop_
_entity_poly.entity_id
_entity_poly.type
_entity_poly.pdbx_seq_one_letter_code
_entity_poly.pdbx_strand_id
1 'polypeptide(L)'
;MLTTRSRFKVLNEIAQQNKEQIDTVTEEKREKRRKKVIRELFETEKTYLNHLELVNKYFDFPLRFNCLIPDNIHSKIFGNIEQIWEVNKTLQEYMEQTTIGQAFHYLGPFLKLYSSYANNHETALAALQISMEVIHLYQANSGVPYEWIQR
;
A
#
# COMPACT_ATOMS: atom_id res chain seq x y z
N MET A 1 -57.32 29.68 -19.94
CA MET A 1 -55.94 30.22 -19.90
C MET A 1 -55.50 30.31 -18.44
N LEU A 2 -54.42 29.65 -18.03
CA LEU A 2 -53.89 29.80 -16.67
C LEU A 2 -53.45 31.25 -16.43
N THR A 3 -53.89 31.83 -15.32
CA THR A 3 -53.53 33.19 -14.92
C THR A 3 -52.02 33.30 -14.68
N THR A 4 -51.47 34.51 -14.86
CA THR A 4 -50.02 34.78 -14.78
C THR A 4 -49.41 34.31 -13.45
N ARG A 5 -50.15 34.44 -12.33
CA ARG A 5 -49.74 33.92 -11.01
C ARG A 5 -49.69 32.38 -10.95
N SER A 6 -50.65 31.70 -11.57
CA SER A 6 -50.69 30.23 -11.58
C SER A 6 -49.57 29.64 -12.43
N ARG A 7 -49.22 30.29 -13.54
CA ARG A 7 -48.06 29.90 -14.37
C ARG A 7 -46.74 30.06 -13.63
N PHE A 8 -46.55 31.17 -12.92
CA PHE A 8 -45.33 31.42 -12.15
C PHE A 8 -45.11 30.38 -11.04
N LYS A 9 -46.18 30.00 -10.33
CA LYS A 9 -46.11 28.97 -9.28
C LYS A 9 -45.66 27.61 -9.83
N VAL A 10 -46.26 27.15 -10.93
CA VAL A 10 -45.92 25.87 -11.57
C VAL A 10 -44.47 25.86 -12.06
N LEU A 11 -43.99 26.95 -12.67
CA LEU A 11 -42.60 27.05 -13.11
C LEU A 11 -41.60 26.95 -11.95
N ASN A 12 -41.93 27.54 -10.81
CA ASN A 12 -41.07 27.49 -9.62
C ASN A 12 -41.05 26.08 -9.01
N GLU A 13 -42.19 25.39 -8.94
CA GLU A 13 -42.28 24.00 -8.47
C GLU A 13 -41.46 23.05 -9.36
N ILE A 14 -41.56 23.19 -10.69
CA ILE A 14 -40.73 22.42 -11.64
C ILE A 14 -39.24 22.72 -11.45
N ALA A 15 -38.86 23.97 -11.21
CA ALA A 15 -37.47 24.34 -10.97
C ALA A 15 -36.93 23.75 -9.66
N GLN A 16 -37.74 23.74 -8.59
CA GLN A 16 -37.39 23.11 -7.31
C GLN A 16 -37.23 21.60 -7.45
N GLN A 17 -38.18 20.93 -8.11
CA GLN A 17 -38.11 19.48 -8.36
C GLN A 17 -36.89 19.10 -9.21
N ASN A 18 -36.58 19.87 -10.26
CA ASN A 18 -35.37 19.65 -11.06
C ASN A 18 -34.10 19.81 -10.22
N LYS A 19 -34.04 20.83 -9.35
CA LYS A 19 -32.88 21.06 -8.48
C LYS A 19 -32.68 19.90 -7.51
N GLU A 20 -33.74 19.44 -6.84
CA GLU A 20 -33.69 18.29 -5.93
C GLU A 20 -33.28 16.99 -6.65
N GLN A 21 -33.79 16.77 -7.87
CA GLN A 21 -33.36 15.65 -8.71
C GLN A 21 -31.88 15.74 -9.11
N ILE A 22 -31.38 16.94 -9.43
CA ILE A 22 -29.97 17.14 -9.77
C ILE A 22 -29.07 16.91 -8.55
N ASP A 23 -29.46 17.41 -7.37
CA ASP A 23 -28.70 17.27 -6.12
C ASP A 23 -28.63 15.81 -5.68
N THR A 24 -29.74 15.08 -5.74
CA THR A 24 -29.79 13.63 -5.41
C THR A 24 -28.93 12.80 -6.36
N VAL A 25 -29.02 13.02 -7.68
CA VAL A 25 -28.16 12.34 -8.68
C VAL A 25 -26.68 12.66 -8.45
N THR A 26 -26.36 13.88 -8.02
CA THR A 26 -24.97 14.30 -7.74
C THR A 26 -24.42 13.60 -6.50
N GLU A 27 -25.19 13.51 -5.42
CA GLU A 27 -24.79 12.78 -4.21
C GLU A 27 -24.68 11.27 -4.46
N GLU A 28 -25.58 10.67 -5.24
CA GLU A 28 -25.44 9.26 -5.64
C GLU A 28 -24.15 8.99 -6.42
N LYS A 29 -23.80 9.89 -7.35
CA LYS A 29 -22.54 9.79 -8.10
C LYS A 29 -21.33 9.91 -7.18
N ARG A 30 -21.37 10.84 -6.22
CA ARG A 30 -20.32 11.03 -5.22
C ARG A 30 -20.16 9.80 -4.35
N GLU A 31 -21.26 9.21 -3.90
CA GLU A 31 -21.27 8.01 -3.07
C GLU A 31 -20.72 6.79 -3.82
N LYS A 32 -21.10 6.62 -5.09
CA LYS A 32 -20.55 5.56 -5.96
C LYS A 32 -19.04 5.70 -6.13
N ARG A 33 -18.55 6.92 -6.36
CA ARG A 33 -17.10 7.21 -6.45
C ARG A 33 -16.39 6.90 -5.14
N ARG A 34 -16.96 7.33 -4.01
CA ARG A 34 -16.42 7.05 -2.68
C ARG A 34 -16.27 5.53 -2.47
N LYS A 35 -17.33 4.75 -2.67
CA LYS A 35 -17.29 3.28 -2.54
C LYS A 35 -16.26 2.64 -3.46
N LYS A 36 -16.09 3.15 -4.68
CA LYS A 36 -15.07 2.65 -5.61
C LYS A 36 -13.65 2.86 -5.08
N VAL A 37 -13.33 4.09 -4.64
CA VAL A 37 -12.01 4.43 -4.09
C VAL A 37 -11.70 3.61 -2.83
N ILE A 38 -12.70 3.46 -1.94
CA ILE A 38 -12.57 2.66 -0.72
C ILE A 38 -12.22 1.20 -1.06
N ARG A 39 -12.90 0.61 -2.04
CA ARG A 39 -12.64 -0.76 -2.48
C ARG A 39 -11.24 -0.90 -3.09
N GLU A 40 -10.88 0.01 -3.98
CA GLU A 40 -9.57 0.03 -4.63
C GLU A 40 -8.45 0.11 -3.59
N LEU A 41 -8.57 1.02 -2.63
CA LEU A 41 -7.61 1.16 -1.53
C LEU A 41 -7.42 -0.16 -0.77
N PHE A 42 -8.52 -0.84 -0.43
CA PHE A 42 -8.48 -2.11 0.28
C PHE A 42 -7.82 -3.23 -0.54
N GLU A 43 -8.15 -3.34 -1.82
CA GLU A 43 -7.57 -4.33 -2.74
C GLU A 43 -6.06 -4.09 -2.95
N THR A 44 -5.67 -2.82 -3.12
CA THR A 44 -4.26 -2.45 -3.26
C THR A 44 -3.49 -2.68 -1.96
N GLU A 45 -4.09 -2.42 -0.80
CA GLU A 45 -3.45 -2.67 0.50
C GLU A 45 -3.19 -4.16 0.72
N LYS A 46 -4.17 -5.01 0.41
CA LYS A 46 -4.01 -6.46 0.48
C LYS A 46 -2.86 -6.96 -0.40
N THR A 47 -2.74 -6.38 -1.59
CA THR A 47 -1.65 -6.71 -2.53
C THR A 47 -0.30 -6.26 -1.97
N TYR A 48 -0.23 -5.08 -1.37
CA TYR A 48 0.97 -4.56 -0.73
C TYR A 48 1.42 -5.44 0.45
N LEU A 49 0.50 -5.84 1.33
CA LEU A 49 0.79 -6.75 2.44
C LEU A 49 1.30 -8.11 1.98
N ASN A 50 0.71 -8.66 0.91
CA ASN A 50 1.18 -9.89 0.31
C ASN A 50 2.61 -9.73 -0.23
N HIS A 51 2.96 -8.61 -0.86
CA HIS A 51 4.34 -8.37 -1.29
C HIS A 51 5.32 -8.32 -0.12
N LEU A 52 4.97 -7.64 0.97
CA LEU A 52 5.78 -7.59 2.18
C LEU A 52 5.96 -9.00 2.79
N GLU A 53 4.90 -9.81 2.81
CA GLU A 53 4.97 -11.20 3.28
C GLU A 53 5.89 -12.05 2.39
N LEU A 54 5.82 -11.89 1.06
CA LEU A 54 6.72 -12.58 0.13
C LEU A 54 8.18 -12.18 0.35
N VAL A 55 8.46 -10.89 0.58
CA VAL A 55 9.80 -10.41 0.91
C VAL A 55 10.30 -11.07 2.19
N ASN A 56 9.46 -11.10 3.22
CA ASN A 56 9.82 -11.73 4.49
C ASN A 56 10.10 -13.23 4.33
N LYS A 57 9.16 -13.95 3.71
CA LYS A 57 9.18 -15.41 3.59
C LYS A 57 10.32 -15.94 2.73
N TYR A 58 10.62 -15.27 1.63
CA TYR A 58 11.59 -15.77 0.65
C TYR A 58 12.98 -15.11 0.73
N PHE A 59 13.08 -13.94 1.36
CA PHE A 59 14.35 -13.21 1.44
C PHE A 59 14.77 -12.94 2.87
N ASP A 60 14.01 -12.17 3.65
CA ASP A 60 14.41 -11.75 5.00
C ASP A 60 14.70 -12.96 5.91
N PHE A 61 13.70 -13.83 6.09
CA PHE A 61 13.78 -14.98 6.97
C PHE A 61 14.84 -16.00 6.51
N PRO A 62 14.89 -16.45 5.24
CA PRO A 62 15.89 -17.40 4.80
C PRO A 62 17.33 -16.85 4.85
N LEU A 63 17.54 -15.56 4.56
CA LEU A 63 18.88 -14.97 4.62
C LEU A 63 19.39 -14.88 6.06
N ARG A 64 18.51 -14.55 7.01
CA ARG A 64 18.85 -14.49 8.43
C ARG A 64 19.02 -15.88 9.05
N PHE A 65 18.09 -16.79 8.82
CA PHE A 65 18.07 -18.13 9.41
C PHE A 65 19.26 -18.98 8.95
N ASN A 66 19.60 -18.92 7.66
CA ASN A 66 20.74 -19.66 7.10
C ASN A 66 22.07 -18.92 7.27
N CYS A 67 22.08 -17.77 7.95
CA CYS A 67 23.27 -16.92 8.15
C CYS A 67 24.04 -16.63 6.85
N LEU A 68 23.31 -16.42 5.74
CA LEU A 68 23.91 -16.21 4.41
C LEU A 68 24.58 -14.85 4.28
N ILE A 69 24.15 -13.88 5.09
CA ILE A 69 24.74 -12.55 5.19
C ILE A 69 24.94 -12.18 6.66
N PRO A 70 25.95 -11.37 6.97
CA PRO A 70 26.14 -10.82 8.32
C PRO A 70 24.94 -10.01 8.80
N ASP A 71 24.60 -10.09 10.09
CA ASP A 71 23.43 -9.42 10.68
C ASP A 71 23.44 -7.89 10.47
N ASN A 72 24.62 -7.27 10.46
CA ASN A 72 24.77 -5.83 10.22
C ASN A 72 24.44 -5.44 8.76
N ILE A 73 24.67 -6.33 7.80
CA ILE A 73 24.30 -6.14 6.39
C ILE A 73 22.83 -6.46 6.21
N HIS A 74 22.35 -7.55 6.79
CA HIS A 74 20.93 -7.92 6.82
C HIS A 74 20.05 -6.77 7.32
N SER A 75 20.38 -6.21 8.49
CA SER A 75 19.65 -5.09 9.10
C SER A 75 19.70 -3.83 8.23
N LYS A 76 20.75 -3.61 7.44
CA LYS A 76 20.83 -2.49 6.50
C LYS A 76 19.96 -2.69 5.26
N ILE A 77 19.81 -3.94 4.81
CA ILE A 77 19.03 -4.28 3.62
C ILE A 77 17.53 -4.23 3.92
N PHE A 78 17.11 -4.90 4.99
CA PHE A 78 15.69 -5.05 5.34
C PHE A 78 15.18 -3.96 6.29
N GLY A 79 16.07 -3.30 7.03
CA GLY A 79 15.71 -2.19 7.92
C GLY A 79 14.59 -2.58 8.89
N ASN A 80 13.54 -1.76 8.92
CA ASN A 80 12.34 -1.96 9.73
C ASN A 80 11.14 -2.46 8.93
N ILE A 81 11.36 -3.25 7.86
CA ILE A 81 10.28 -3.75 7.00
C ILE A 81 9.26 -4.63 7.73
N GLU A 82 9.69 -5.40 8.73
CA GLU A 82 8.82 -6.23 9.57
C GLU A 82 7.81 -5.37 10.34
N GLN A 83 8.28 -4.27 10.95
CA GLN A 83 7.42 -3.31 11.67
C GLN A 83 6.42 -2.64 10.72
N ILE A 84 6.85 -2.33 9.49
CA ILE A 84 5.95 -1.80 8.47
C ILE A 84 4.87 -2.84 8.15
N TRP A 85 5.22 -4.10 7.95
CA TRP A 85 4.25 -5.16 7.71
C TRP A 85 3.22 -5.30 8.84
N GLU A 86 3.66 -5.31 10.11
CA GLU A 86 2.78 -5.42 11.28
C GLU A 86 1.77 -4.27 11.36
N VAL A 87 2.24 -3.03 11.15
CA VAL A 87 1.38 -1.84 11.17
C VAL A 87 0.36 -1.86 10.04
N ASN A 88 0.77 -2.23 8.82
CA ASN A 88 -0.16 -2.33 7.69
C ASN A 88 -1.17 -3.47 7.86
N LYS A 89 -0.76 -4.58 8.48
CA LYS A 89 -1.68 -5.69 8.78
C LYS A 89 -2.77 -5.22 9.75
N THR A 90 -2.37 -4.50 10.78
CA THR A 90 -3.31 -3.90 11.74
C THR A 90 -4.20 -2.85 11.06
N LEU A 91 -3.65 -2.02 10.17
CA LEU A 91 -4.44 -1.08 9.34
C LEU A 91 -5.51 -1.81 8.51
N GLN A 92 -5.16 -2.92 7.87
CA GLN A 92 -6.09 -3.73 7.09
C GLN A 92 -7.24 -4.24 7.97
N GLU A 93 -6.95 -4.77 9.15
CA GLU A 93 -7.96 -5.22 10.12
C GLU A 93 -8.89 -4.06 10.54
N TYR A 94 -8.34 -2.86 10.79
CA TYR A 94 -9.14 -1.67 11.08
C TYR A 94 -10.01 -1.23 9.89
N MET A 95 -9.52 -1.34 8.66
CA MET A 95 -10.32 -1.01 7.46
C MET A 95 -11.49 -1.98 7.24
N GLU A 96 -11.39 -3.23 7.69
CA GLU A 96 -12.50 -4.19 7.64
C GLU A 96 -13.57 -3.92 8.70
N GLN A 97 -13.15 -3.46 9.89
CA GLN A 97 -14.02 -3.31 11.06
C GLN A 97 -14.62 -1.90 11.21
N THR A 98 -13.98 -0.87 10.62
CA THR A 98 -14.31 0.53 10.87
C THR A 98 -14.34 1.37 9.59
N THR A 99 -14.50 2.69 9.72
CA THR A 99 -14.36 3.60 8.57
C THR A 99 -12.89 3.83 8.22
N ILE A 100 -12.59 4.06 6.93
CA ILE A 100 -11.23 4.39 6.48
C ILE A 100 -10.64 5.58 7.27
N GLY A 101 -11.44 6.59 7.60
CA GLY A 101 -10.95 7.72 8.39
C GLY A 101 -10.40 7.31 9.76
N GLN A 102 -11.06 6.36 10.44
CA GLN A 102 -10.62 5.84 11.72
C GLN A 102 -9.38 4.95 11.58
N ALA A 103 -9.34 4.11 10.55
CA ALA A 103 -8.19 3.26 10.26
C ALA A 103 -6.91 4.10 9.99
N PHE A 104 -7.03 5.19 9.21
CA PHE A 104 -5.90 6.10 8.97
C PHE A 104 -5.54 6.96 10.19
N HIS A 105 -6.51 7.29 11.04
CA HIS A 105 -6.22 7.94 12.32
C HIS A 105 -5.36 7.03 13.22
N TYR A 106 -5.62 5.72 13.21
CA TYR A 106 -4.76 4.74 13.87
C TYR A 106 -3.36 4.66 13.23
N LEU A 107 -3.25 4.69 11.90
CA LEU A 107 -1.96 4.63 11.19
C LEU A 107 -1.08 5.86 11.44
N GLY A 108 -1.69 7.05 11.61
CA GLY A 108 -1.01 8.34 11.67
C GLY A 108 0.25 8.38 12.56
N PRO A 109 0.18 7.98 13.84
CA PRO A 109 1.35 7.93 14.73
C PRO A 109 2.52 7.06 14.25
N PHE A 110 2.25 6.06 13.40
CA PHE A 110 3.25 5.09 12.92
C PHE A 110 3.89 5.49 11.59
N LEU A 111 3.44 6.55 10.93
CA LEU A 111 3.96 6.99 9.62
C LEU A 111 5.47 7.27 9.63
N LYS A 112 6.05 7.61 10.78
CA LYS A 112 7.50 7.81 10.95
C LYS A 112 8.32 6.55 10.64
N LEU A 113 7.74 5.36 10.79
CA LEU A 113 8.39 4.09 10.43
C LEU A 113 8.79 4.07 8.95
N TYR A 114 7.94 4.59 8.07
CA TYR A 114 8.19 4.64 6.63
C TYR A 114 9.29 5.64 6.30
N SER A 115 9.38 6.77 7.02
CA SER A 115 10.49 7.70 6.86
C SER A 115 11.82 7.05 7.22
N SER A 116 11.85 6.28 8.31
CA SER A 116 13.05 5.54 8.72
C SER A 116 13.49 4.54 7.65
N TYR A 117 12.53 3.81 7.08
CA TYR A 117 12.80 2.83 6.02
C TYR A 117 13.29 3.50 4.72
N ALA A 118 12.56 4.52 4.24
CA ALA A 118 12.85 5.22 2.99
C ALA A 118 14.20 5.94 3.03
N ASN A 119 14.56 6.55 4.16
CA ASN A 119 15.85 7.24 4.31
C ASN A 119 17.04 6.30 4.19
N ASN A 120 16.88 5.01 4.48
CA ASN A 120 17.93 4.01 4.37
C ASN A 120 17.96 3.32 2.99
N HIS A 121 17.08 3.69 2.05
CA HIS A 121 16.91 2.97 0.79
C HIS A 121 18.19 2.93 -0.08
N GLU A 122 18.87 4.06 -0.26
CA GLU A 122 20.12 4.10 -1.03
C GLU A 122 21.22 3.23 -0.40
N THR A 123 21.30 3.25 0.94
CA THR A 123 22.29 2.45 1.67
C THR A 123 21.97 0.96 1.59
N ALA A 124 20.69 0.58 1.65
CA ALA A 124 20.22 -0.78 1.46
C ALA A 124 20.57 -1.30 0.05
N LEU A 125 20.34 -0.49 -0.99
CA LEU A 125 20.69 -0.83 -2.37
C LEU A 125 22.19 -1.01 -2.55
N ALA A 126 23.01 -0.12 -2.00
CA ALA A 126 24.47 -0.25 -2.05
C ALA A 126 24.96 -1.52 -1.33
N ALA A 127 24.39 -1.83 -0.16
CA ALA A 127 24.71 -3.04 0.58
C ALA A 127 24.34 -4.31 -0.19
N LEU A 128 23.17 -4.33 -0.85
CA LEU A 128 22.75 -5.41 -1.74
C LEU A 128 23.73 -5.59 -2.90
N GLN A 129 24.06 -4.52 -3.61
CA GLN A 129 24.96 -4.56 -4.76
C GLN A 129 26.34 -5.14 -4.39
N ILE A 130 26.93 -4.65 -3.29
CA ILE A 130 28.21 -5.14 -2.79
C ILE A 130 28.11 -6.63 -2.40
N SER A 131 27.03 -7.03 -1.73
CA SER A 131 26.84 -8.43 -1.33
C SER A 131 26.77 -9.38 -2.53
N MET A 132 26.12 -8.95 -3.62
CA MET A 132 26.04 -9.72 -4.87
C MET A 132 27.40 -9.81 -5.57
N GLU A 133 28.15 -8.70 -5.66
CA GLU A 133 29.48 -8.69 -6.27
C GLU A 133 30.45 -9.61 -5.53
N VAL A 134 30.43 -9.59 -4.20
CA VAL A 134 31.27 -10.45 -3.36
C VAL A 134 30.95 -11.93 -3.62
N ILE A 135 29.66 -12.30 -3.66
CA ILE A 135 29.23 -13.68 -3.96
C ILE A 135 29.71 -14.10 -5.36
N HIS A 136 29.59 -13.24 -6.37
CA HIS A 136 30.08 -13.52 -7.71
C HIS A 136 31.59 -13.76 -7.75
N LEU A 137 32.38 -12.97 -7.03
CA LEU A 137 33.83 -13.15 -6.93
C LEU A 137 34.21 -14.45 -6.22
N TYR A 138 33.49 -14.82 -5.16
CA TYR A 138 33.69 -16.11 -4.49
C TYR A 138 33.36 -17.29 -5.40
N GLN A 139 32.28 -17.21 -6.19
CA GLN A 139 31.91 -18.25 -7.15
C GLN A 139 32.91 -18.36 -8.31
N ALA A 140 33.44 -17.23 -8.79
CA ALA A 140 34.46 -17.22 -9.84
C ALA A 140 35.81 -17.80 -9.38
N ASN A 141 36.21 -17.54 -8.13
CA ASN A 141 37.48 -18.02 -7.58
C ASN A 141 37.43 -19.44 -6.98
N SER A 142 36.24 -19.99 -6.73
CA SER A 142 36.07 -21.36 -6.22
C SER A 142 36.06 -22.44 -7.31
N GLY A 143 36.19 -22.06 -8.59
CA GLY A 143 36.43 -22.99 -9.69
C GLY A 143 35.27 -23.93 -10.01
N VAL A 144 34.06 -23.67 -9.50
CA VAL A 144 32.87 -24.50 -9.78
C VAL A 144 32.18 -23.96 -11.03
N PRO A 145 32.14 -24.71 -12.16
CA PRO A 145 31.52 -24.24 -13.39
C PRO A 145 30.00 -24.04 -13.20
N TYR A 146 29.48 -23.02 -13.86
CA TYR A 146 28.08 -22.53 -13.84
C TYR A 146 27.01 -23.58 -14.23
N GLU A 147 27.40 -24.79 -14.63
CA GLU A 147 26.51 -25.83 -15.16
C GLU A 147 25.74 -26.61 -14.09
N TRP A 148 26.08 -26.50 -12.80
CA TRP A 148 25.46 -27.29 -11.73
C TRP A 148 24.23 -26.65 -11.05
N ILE A 149 23.87 -25.40 -11.40
CA ILE A 149 22.76 -24.66 -10.75
C ILE A 149 21.44 -24.72 -11.56
N GLN A 150 21.38 -25.46 -12.67
CA GLN A 150 20.14 -25.65 -13.45
C GLN A 150 19.62 -27.10 -13.49
N ARG A 151 19.53 -27.78 -12.34
CA ARG A 151 18.69 -28.97 -12.19
C ARG A 151 17.86 -28.94 -10.92
#